data_AF-A0A085BIC8-F1
#
_entry.id   AF-A0A085BIC8-F1
#
_cell.length_a   1.000
_cell.length_b   1.000
_cell.length_c   1.000
_cell.angle_alpha   90.00
_cell.angle_beta   90.00
_cell.angle_gamma   90.00
#
_symmetry.space_group_name_H-M   'P 1'
#
loop_
_entity.id
_entity.type
_entity.pdbx_description
1 polymer ?
#
loop_
_entity_poly.entity_id
_entity_poly.type
_entity_poly.pdbx_seq_one_letter_code
_entity_poly.pdbx_strand_id
1 'polypeptide(L)'
;MKKLVFVLVLIFGFTFFNAQNIEKELQNNSELFTGKIDDSATLKVLFETVSSENPKLGSYKVTGYSDVEGTKADFEGTITFNPTKSKNSKERVKIYDLKLSEKGTGKHNGIFTGELTTKKSSEKNQLKFEGTWQNYGNTLKFPFYFNN
;
A
#
# COMPACT_ATOMS: atom_id res chain seq x y z
N MET A 1 -7.68 16.44 59.87
CA MET A 1 -7.45 15.28 58.98
C MET A 1 -7.77 15.69 57.55
N LYS A 2 -6.76 16.03 56.74
CA LYS A 2 -6.94 16.51 55.36
C LYS A 2 -6.99 15.31 54.42
N LYS A 3 -8.13 15.10 53.77
CA LYS A 3 -8.34 14.03 52.78
C LYS A 3 -7.77 14.50 51.44
N LEU A 4 -6.62 13.95 51.04
CA LEU A 4 -6.09 14.09 49.68
C LEU A 4 -6.84 13.10 48.78
N VAL A 5 -7.78 13.60 47.99
CA VAL A 5 -8.41 12.84 46.92
C VAL A 5 -7.51 12.97 45.69
N PHE A 6 -6.69 11.96 45.43
CA PHE A 6 -5.96 11.83 44.18
C PHE A 6 -6.93 11.32 43.10
N VAL A 7 -7.41 12.22 42.25
CA VAL A 7 -8.15 11.84 41.04
C VAL A 7 -7.11 11.47 39.98
N LEU A 8 -6.86 10.17 39.82
CA LEU A 8 -6.07 9.63 38.72
C LEU A 8 -6.94 9.61 37.46
N VAL A 9 -6.90 10.70 36.68
CA VAL A 9 -7.52 10.72 35.34
C VAL A 9 -6.61 9.92 34.39
N LEU A 10 -6.92 8.63 34.23
CA LEU A 10 -6.38 7.81 33.15
C LEU A 10 -7.00 8.31 31.84
N ILE A 11 -6.33 9.27 31.19
CA ILE A 11 -6.61 9.63 29.80
C ILE A 11 -6.12 8.46 28.95
N PHE A 12 -6.99 7.47 28.74
CA PHE A 12 -6.81 6.53 27.64
C PHE A 12 -6.99 7.30 26.34
N GLY A 13 -5.89 7.87 25.85
CA GLY A 13 -5.79 8.38 24.49
C GLY A 13 -5.92 7.20 23.54
N PHE A 14 -7.15 6.84 23.16
CA PHE A 14 -7.38 6.02 21.98
C PHE A 14 -6.88 6.82 20.78
N THR A 15 -5.66 6.54 20.33
CA THR A 15 -5.18 7.03 19.04
C THR A 15 -6.03 6.34 17.98
N PHE A 16 -7.08 7.00 17.51
CA PHE A 16 -7.79 6.58 16.31
C PHE A 16 -6.75 6.47 15.18
N PHE A 17 -6.43 5.24 14.80
CA PHE A 17 -5.44 4.98 13.77
C PHE A 17 -5.97 5.50 12.43
N ASN A 18 -5.38 6.59 11.95
CA ASN A 18 -5.03 7.04 10.58
C ASN A 18 -5.57 6.31 9.32
N ALA A 19 -6.70 5.62 9.34
CA ALA A 19 -7.24 4.88 8.19
C ALA A 19 -7.61 5.82 7.03
N GLN A 20 -8.21 6.98 7.33
CA GLN A 20 -8.60 7.97 6.31
C GLN A 20 -7.41 8.62 5.57
N ASN A 21 -6.19 8.60 6.12
CA ASN A 21 -5.04 9.23 5.47
C ASN A 21 -4.45 8.34 4.38
N ILE A 22 -4.35 7.03 4.63
CA ILE A 22 -3.72 6.14 3.64
C ILE A 22 -4.60 5.92 2.41
N GLU A 23 -5.93 5.93 2.54
CA GLU A 23 -6.83 5.83 1.38
C GLU A 23 -6.56 6.95 0.36
N LYS A 24 -6.47 8.19 0.85
CA LYS A 24 -6.17 9.36 0.03
C LYS A 24 -4.76 9.33 -0.55
N GLU A 25 -3.79 8.89 0.25
CA GLU A 25 -2.40 8.74 -0.19
C GLU A 25 -2.27 7.69 -1.31
N LEU A 26 -3.00 6.57 -1.20
CA LEU A 26 -3.05 5.53 -2.23
C LEU A 26 -3.70 6.01 -3.52
N GLN A 27 -4.75 6.85 -3.43
CA GLN A 27 -5.35 7.48 -4.61
C GLN A 27 -4.43 8.51 -5.28
N ASN A 28 -3.42 9.01 -4.56
CA ASN A 28 -2.39 9.92 -5.06
C ASN A 28 -2.94 11.12 -5.86
N ASN A 29 -4.04 11.73 -5.40
CA ASN A 29 -4.72 12.81 -6.11
C ASN A 29 -5.06 12.48 -7.59
N SER A 30 -5.33 11.21 -7.89
CA SER A 30 -5.57 10.69 -9.24
C SER A 30 -4.35 10.78 -10.18
N GLU A 31 -3.15 10.99 -9.63
CA GLU A 31 -1.89 10.94 -10.37
C GLU A 31 -1.32 9.51 -10.40
N LEU A 32 -0.65 9.18 -11.49
CA LEU A 32 0.01 7.90 -11.68
C LEU A 32 1.24 7.78 -10.78
N PHE A 33 1.34 6.67 -10.07
CA PHE A 33 2.62 6.23 -9.53
C PHE A 33 3.50 5.80 -10.70
N THR A 34 4.80 6.05 -10.60
CA THR A 34 5.76 5.73 -11.66
C THR A 34 6.94 4.95 -11.09
N GLY A 35 7.46 4.03 -11.87
CA GLY A 35 8.65 3.27 -11.53
C GLY A 35 9.04 2.31 -12.64
N LYS A 36 9.51 1.13 -12.27
CA LYS A 36 9.98 0.13 -13.25
C LYS A 36 9.51 -1.28 -12.92
N ILE A 37 9.45 -2.10 -13.96
CA ILE A 37 9.32 -3.55 -13.92
C ILE A 37 10.46 -4.16 -14.74
N ASP A 38 11.00 -5.30 -14.30
CA ASP A 38 12.15 -5.96 -14.94
C ASP A 38 13.38 -5.03 -15.10
N ASP A 39 13.59 -4.15 -14.11
CA ASP A 39 14.67 -3.16 -13.98
C ASP A 39 14.84 -2.15 -15.14
N SER A 40 14.03 -2.26 -16.19
CA SER A 40 14.19 -1.55 -17.45
C SER A 40 12.90 -0.87 -17.91
N ALA A 41 11.82 -1.65 -18.02
CA ALA A 41 10.54 -1.18 -18.56
C ALA A 41 9.86 -0.20 -17.61
N THR A 42 9.30 0.87 -18.17
CA THR A 42 8.55 1.85 -17.38
C THR A 42 7.22 1.26 -16.95
N LEU A 43 6.98 1.28 -15.63
CA LEU A 43 5.72 0.87 -15.02
C LEU A 43 5.01 2.11 -14.49
N LYS A 44 3.74 2.28 -14.86
CA LYS A 44 2.83 3.26 -14.25
C LYS A 44 1.67 2.53 -13.59
N VAL A 45 1.22 3.02 -12.45
CA VAL A 45 0.11 2.42 -11.68
C VAL A 45 -0.83 3.52 -11.24
N LEU A 46 -2.12 3.33 -11.45
CA LEU A 46 -3.17 4.18 -10.89
C LEU A 46 -4.07 3.35 -9.99
N PHE A 47 -4.33 3.82 -8.77
CA PHE A 47 -5.40 3.29 -7.92
C PHE A 47 -6.64 4.17 -8.08
N GLU A 48 -7.64 3.66 -8.78
CA GLU A 48 -8.89 4.39 -9.07
C GLU A 48 -9.84 4.37 -7.87
N THR A 49 -10.02 3.18 -7.28
CA THR A 49 -10.83 3.03 -6.07
C THR A 49 -10.01 2.44 -4.95
N VAL A 50 -10.21 2.98 -3.76
CA VAL A 50 -9.60 2.50 -2.51
C VAL A 50 -10.69 2.52 -1.46
N SER A 51 -10.99 1.36 -0.88
CA SER A 51 -12.03 1.22 0.14
C SER A 51 -11.52 0.40 1.31
N SER A 52 -11.56 0.95 2.53
CA SER A 52 -11.28 0.20 3.74
C SER A 52 -12.33 -0.88 3.99
N GLU A 53 -11.91 -2.15 3.96
CA GLU A 53 -12.76 -3.28 4.36
C GLU A 53 -12.84 -3.44 5.88
N ASN A 54 -11.71 -3.24 6.56
CA ASN A 54 -11.62 -3.33 8.00
C ASN A 54 -10.71 -2.21 8.53
N PRO A 55 -11.28 -1.06 8.92
CA PRO A 55 -10.49 0.09 9.36
C PRO A 55 -9.59 -0.23 10.56
N LYS A 56 -10.01 -1.17 11.42
CA LYS A 56 -9.24 -1.58 12.61
C LYS A 56 -8.00 -2.39 12.25
N LEU A 57 -8.06 -3.17 11.17
CA LEU A 57 -6.96 -4.01 10.70
C LEU A 57 -6.08 -3.31 9.65
N GLY A 58 -6.55 -2.19 9.09
CA GLY A 58 -5.83 -1.49 8.02
C GLY A 58 -5.77 -2.30 6.72
N SER A 59 -6.90 -2.94 6.36
CA SER A 59 -7.06 -3.69 5.11
C SER A 59 -7.89 -2.87 4.12
N TYR A 60 -7.35 -2.68 2.92
CA TYR A 60 -7.94 -1.88 1.86
C TYR A 60 -8.13 -2.75 0.62
N LYS A 61 -9.33 -2.72 0.05
CA LYS A 61 -9.60 -3.17 -1.31
C LYS A 61 -9.28 -2.05 -2.28
N VAL A 62 -8.62 -2.40 -3.37
CA VAL A 62 -8.23 -1.44 -4.40
C VAL A 62 -8.57 -1.95 -5.78
N THR A 63 -8.93 -1.03 -6.67
CA THR A 63 -9.02 -1.28 -8.11
C THR A 63 -8.27 -0.18 -8.85
N GLY A 64 -7.83 -0.49 -10.07
CA GLY A 64 -7.16 0.48 -10.92
C GLY A 64 -6.52 -0.20 -12.11
N TYR A 65 -5.42 0.35 -12.63
CA TYR A 65 -4.69 -0.25 -13.74
C TYR A 65 -3.17 -0.08 -13.63
N SER A 66 -2.46 -1.07 -14.17
CA SER A 66 -1.04 -1.01 -14.49
C SER A 66 -0.87 -0.64 -15.97
N ASP A 67 0.21 0.05 -16.29
CA ASP A 67 0.61 0.39 -17.65
C ASP A 67 2.11 0.11 -17.79
N VAL A 68 2.45 -0.91 -18.57
CA VAL A 68 3.83 -1.28 -18.90
C VAL A 68 4.09 -0.91 -20.34
N GLU A 69 4.84 0.18 -20.55
CA GLU A 69 5.22 0.70 -21.87
C GLU A 69 4.04 0.90 -22.85
N GLY A 70 2.88 1.31 -22.34
CA GLY A 70 1.65 1.54 -23.11
C GLY A 70 0.69 0.35 -23.10
N THR A 71 1.09 -0.80 -22.55
CA THR A 71 0.22 -1.97 -22.38
C THR A 71 -0.50 -1.87 -21.04
N LYS A 72 -1.80 -1.58 -21.09
CA LYS A 72 -2.63 -1.43 -19.88
C LYS A 72 -3.31 -2.72 -19.47
N ALA A 73 -3.34 -2.97 -18.16
CA ALA A 73 -4.15 -4.03 -17.56
C ALA A 73 -4.84 -3.52 -16.30
N ASP A 74 -6.16 -3.62 -16.26
CA ASP A 74 -6.93 -3.35 -15.05
C ASP A 74 -6.55 -4.36 -13.97
N PHE A 75 -6.58 -3.99 -12.70
CA PHE A 75 -6.36 -4.90 -11.58
C PHE A 75 -7.38 -4.69 -10.46
N GLU A 76 -7.50 -5.72 -9.63
CA GLU A 76 -8.16 -5.66 -8.33
C GLU A 76 -7.26 -6.30 -7.28
N GLY A 77 -7.27 -5.79 -6.06
CA GLY A 77 -6.31 -6.25 -5.06
C GLY A 77 -6.59 -5.81 -3.64
N THR A 78 -5.65 -6.17 -2.77
CA THR A 78 -5.65 -5.82 -1.37
C THR A 78 -4.31 -5.23 -0.93
N ILE A 79 -4.40 -4.27 -0.01
CA ILE A 79 -3.27 -3.68 0.72
C ILE A 79 -3.57 -3.82 2.20
N THR A 80 -2.73 -4.53 2.95
CA THR A 80 -3.03 -4.90 4.33
C THR A 80 -1.89 -4.49 5.27
N PHE A 81 -2.20 -3.72 6.30
CA PHE A 81 -1.20 -3.28 7.27
C PHE A 81 -0.54 -4.47 7.98
N ASN A 82 0.79 -4.49 8.00
CA ASN A 82 1.59 -5.50 8.68
C ASN A 82 2.25 -4.91 9.94
N PRO A 83 1.63 -5.04 11.13
CA PRO A 83 2.16 -4.46 12.36
C PRO A 83 3.48 -5.08 12.78
N THR A 84 3.70 -6.37 12.51
CA THR A 84 4.92 -7.08 12.88
C THR A 84 6.11 -6.56 12.09
N LYS A 85 6.01 -6.47 10.75
CA LYS A 85 7.07 -5.89 9.91
C LYS A 85 7.33 -4.42 10.26
N SER A 86 6.27 -3.65 10.48
CA SER A 86 6.38 -2.24 10.86
C SER A 86 7.12 -2.06 12.19
N LYS A 87 6.81 -2.86 13.21
CA LYS A 87 7.46 -2.81 14.52
C LYS A 87 8.93 -3.22 14.46
N ASN A 88 9.26 -4.17 13.58
CA ASN A 88 10.62 -4.66 13.40
C ASN A 88 11.47 -3.74 12.49
N SER A 89 10.86 -2.77 11.81
CA SER A 89 11.58 -1.85 10.96
C SER A 89 12.42 -0.87 11.77
N LYS A 90 13.69 -0.72 11.38
CA LYS A 90 14.62 0.25 11.98
C LYS A 90 14.26 1.71 11.66
N GLU A 91 13.52 1.93 10.57
CA GLU A 91 13.30 3.27 10.00
C GLU A 91 12.00 3.96 10.44
N ARG A 92 11.29 3.42 11.45
CA ARG A 92 9.97 3.94 11.89
C ARG A 92 8.96 4.14 10.74
N VAL A 93 9.00 3.24 9.76
CA VAL A 93 8.05 3.22 8.63
C VAL A 93 6.86 2.30 8.93
N LYS A 94 5.74 2.52 8.25
CA LYS A 94 4.64 1.56 8.22
C LYS A 94 4.77 0.69 6.99
N ILE A 95 4.57 -0.61 7.17
CA ILE A 95 4.67 -1.61 6.11
C ILE A 95 3.30 -2.25 5.93
N TYR A 96 2.90 -2.43 4.68
CA TYR A 96 1.67 -3.07 4.26
C TYR A 96 2.03 -4.17 3.27
N ASP A 97 1.40 -5.34 3.38
CA ASP A 97 1.48 -6.38 2.38
C ASP A 97 0.58 -6.03 1.20
N LEU A 98 1.09 -6.18 -0.02
CA LEU A 98 0.44 -5.82 -1.28
C LEU A 98 0.15 -7.08 -2.09
N LYS A 99 -1.08 -7.19 -2.61
CA LYS A 99 -1.45 -8.17 -3.63
C LYS A 99 -2.41 -7.57 -4.64
N LEU A 100 -1.99 -7.37 -5.89
CA LEU A 100 -2.82 -6.87 -6.99
C LEU A 100 -2.89 -7.92 -8.09
N SER A 101 -4.08 -8.27 -8.55
CA SER A 101 -4.31 -9.25 -9.60
C SER A 101 -4.84 -8.54 -10.85
N GLU A 102 -4.08 -8.59 -11.94
CA GLU A 102 -4.52 -8.02 -13.22
C GLU A 102 -5.65 -8.86 -13.83
N LYS A 103 -6.63 -8.21 -14.45
CA LYS A 103 -7.70 -8.85 -15.18
C LYS A 103 -7.15 -9.50 -16.44
N GLY A 104 -7.67 -10.68 -16.75
CA GLY A 104 -7.22 -11.51 -17.87
C GLY A 104 -6.41 -12.72 -17.41
N THR A 105 -6.18 -13.65 -18.33
CA THR A 105 -5.49 -14.92 -18.09
C THR A 105 -4.33 -15.13 -19.08
N GLY A 106 -3.95 -14.07 -19.79
CA GLY A 106 -2.91 -14.12 -20.81
C GLY A 106 -1.50 -14.21 -20.24
N LYS A 107 -0.52 -14.45 -21.12
CA LYS A 107 0.91 -14.49 -20.76
C LYS A 107 1.43 -13.17 -20.19
N HIS A 108 0.75 -12.06 -20.51
CA HIS A 108 1.09 -10.69 -20.12
C HIS A 108 0.20 -10.14 -19.01
N ASN A 109 -0.60 -10.99 -18.35
CA ASN A 109 -1.32 -10.64 -17.14
C ASN A 109 -0.80 -11.45 -15.96
N GLY A 110 -0.77 -10.84 -14.79
CA GLY A 110 -0.21 -11.46 -13.61
C GLY A 110 -0.65 -10.85 -12.30
N ILE A 111 0.10 -11.19 -11.27
CA ILE A 111 -0.14 -10.79 -9.89
C ILE A 111 1.09 -10.03 -9.41
N PHE A 112 0.89 -8.78 -8.99
CA PHE A 112 1.86 -8.04 -8.18
C PHE A 112 1.74 -8.52 -6.73
N THR A 113 2.83 -9.04 -6.17
CA THR A 113 2.93 -9.37 -4.74
C THR A 113 4.15 -8.67 -4.16
N GLY A 114 3.98 -7.98 -3.04
CA GLY A 114 5.06 -7.19 -2.48
C GLY A 114 4.69 -6.45 -1.21
N GLU A 115 5.35 -5.32 -1.00
CA GLU A 115 5.15 -4.46 0.14
C GLU A 115 4.95 -3.01 -0.29
N LEU A 116 4.09 -2.31 0.44
CA LEU A 116 4.03 -0.86 0.48
C LEU A 116 4.68 -0.38 1.77
N THR A 117 5.70 0.46 1.66
CA THR A 117 6.31 1.19 2.77
C THR A 117 5.85 2.63 2.75
N THR A 118 5.38 3.13 3.90
CA THR A 118 5.02 4.54 4.06
C THR A 118 5.91 5.23 5.09
N LYS A 119 6.46 6.37 4.67
CA LYS A 119 7.31 7.22 5.50
C LYS A 119 6.69 8.61 5.62
N LYS A 120 6.52 9.06 6.86
CA LYS A 120 5.99 10.40 7.13
C LYS A 120 6.96 11.47 6.69
N SER A 121 6.45 12.49 6.02
CA SER A 121 7.18 13.72 5.65
C SER A 121 6.35 14.95 6.02
N SER A 122 6.98 16.13 6.06
CA SER A 122 6.31 17.40 6.35
C SER A 122 5.39 17.87 5.22
N GLU A 123 5.66 17.46 3.98
CA GLU A 123 4.93 17.91 2.78
C GLU A 123 3.95 16.85 2.27
N LYS A 124 4.48 15.70 1.84
CA LYS A 124 3.71 14.56 1.31
C LYS A 124 4.34 13.26 1.82
N ASN A 125 3.52 12.34 2.33
CA ASN A 125 4.02 11.03 2.74
C ASN A 125 4.61 10.30 1.53
N GLN A 126 5.77 9.70 1.74
CA GLN A 126 6.45 8.92 0.71
C GLN A 126 5.88 7.51 0.75
N LEU A 127 5.35 7.07 -0.40
CA LEU A 127 4.82 5.74 -0.61
C LEU A 127 5.77 5.02 -1.57
N LYS A 128 6.31 3.89 -1.12
CA LYS A 128 7.22 3.06 -1.90
C LYS A 128 6.64 1.66 -2.01
N PHE A 129 6.41 1.20 -3.22
CA PHE A 129 5.91 -0.14 -3.52
C PHE A 129 7.04 -0.93 -4.15
N GLU A 130 7.30 -2.12 -3.62
CA GLU A 130 8.34 -3.01 -4.12
C GLU A 130 7.89 -4.45 -4.03
N GLY A 131 8.29 -5.27 -4.99
CA GLY A 131 7.94 -6.69 -4.96
C GLY A 131 8.22 -7.40 -6.26
N THR A 132 7.35 -8.35 -6.56
CA THR A 132 7.44 -9.17 -7.76
C THR A 132 6.10 -9.24 -8.47
N TRP A 133 6.11 -9.01 -9.77
CA TRP A 133 5.04 -9.38 -10.67
C TRP A 133 5.29 -10.78 -11.22
N GLN A 134 4.25 -11.60 -11.30
CA GLN A 134 4.34 -12.94 -11.85
C GLN A 134 3.12 -13.24 -12.70
N ASN A 135 3.33 -13.73 -13.92
CA ASN A 135 2.21 -14.07 -14.79
C ASN A 135 1.41 -15.27 -14.25
N TYR A 136 0.14 -15.39 -14.65
CA TYR A 136 -0.71 -16.49 -14.19
C TYR A 136 -0.20 -17.89 -14.59
N GLY A 137 0.58 -17.98 -15.66
CA GLY A 137 1.23 -19.21 -16.11
C GLY A 137 2.46 -19.61 -15.29
N ASN A 138 2.92 -18.78 -14.35
CA ASN A 138 4.13 -18.98 -13.54
C ASN A 138 5.42 -19.16 -14.36
N THR A 139 5.46 -18.63 -15.58
CA THR A 139 6.61 -18.71 -16.49
C THR A 139 7.42 -17.42 -16.56
N LEU A 140 6.81 -16.29 -16.21
CA LEU A 140 7.43 -14.97 -16.18
C LEU A 140 7.34 -14.39 -14.78
N LYS A 141 8.46 -13.84 -14.31
CA LYS A 141 8.59 -13.28 -12.97
C LYS A 141 9.55 -12.10 -13.01
N PHE A 142 9.08 -10.93 -12.63
CA PHE A 142 9.84 -9.69 -12.73
C PHE A 142 9.80 -8.90 -11.43
N PRO A 143 10.92 -8.35 -10.96
CA PRO A 143 10.89 -7.38 -9.87
C PRO A 143 10.15 -6.12 -10.35
N PHE A 144 9.47 -5.45 -9.42
CA PHE A 144 8.93 -4.11 -9.68
C PHE A 144 9.24 -3.17 -8.52
N TYR A 145 9.30 -1.90 -8.84
CA TYR A 145 9.20 -0.82 -7.86
C TYR A 145 8.43 0.36 -8.45
N PHE A 146 7.68 1.08 -7.62
CA PHE A 146 7.08 2.37 -7.98
C PHE A 146 6.83 3.22 -6.74
N ASN A 147 6.71 4.53 -6.94
CA ASN A 147 6.48 5.50 -5.87
C ASN A 147 5.63 6.69 -6.35
N ASN A 148 5.28 7.56 -5.40
CA ASN A 148 4.44 8.76 -5.58
C ASN A 148 5.23 10.08 -5.56
#